data_AF-A0A497K4Z7-F1
#
_entry.id   AF-A0A497K4Z7-F1
#
_cell.length_a   1.000
_cell.length_b   1.000
_cell.length_c   1.000
_cell.angle_alpha   90.00
_cell.angle_beta   90.00
_cell.angle_gamma   90.00
#
_symmetry.space_group_name_H-M   'P 1'
#
loop_
_entity.id
_entity.type
_entity.pdbx_description
1 polymer ?
#
loop_
_entity_poly.entity_id
_entity_poly.type
_entity_poly.pdbx_seq_one_letter_code
_entity_poly.pdbx_strand_id
1 'polypeptide(L)'
;MKGVGIMQSREEILNILIDALLEEIAKTTEELREASPSQRQKLRYTLRDLSLALARLLDRLPEETDIEQWWREIERKIPKERVLRIREKALTVKQASKTVKG
;
A
#
# COMPACT_ATOMS: atom_id res chain seq x y z
N MET A 1 32.71 7.47 13.68
CA MET A 1 31.98 6.63 12.71
C MET A 1 30.50 6.99 12.79
N LYS A 2 29.97 7.78 11.85
CA LYS A 2 28.54 8.11 11.80
C LYS A 2 27.83 6.96 11.08
N GLY A 3 26.84 6.36 11.73
CA GLY A 3 26.08 5.24 11.20
C GLY A 3 25.49 5.57 9.85
N VAL A 4 25.81 4.74 8.85
CA VAL A 4 25.14 4.74 7.56
C VAL A 4 23.74 4.16 7.81
N GLY A 5 22.79 5.04 8.14
CA GLY A 5 21.38 4.68 8.03
C GLY A 5 21.13 4.32 6.58
N ILE A 6 20.83 3.05 6.31
CA ILE A 6 20.50 2.57 4.97
C ILE A 6 19.32 3.41 4.46
N MET A 7 19.59 4.39 3.58
CA MET A 7 18.56 5.08 2.81
C MET A 7 17.94 4.01 1.91
N GLN A 8 16.66 3.69 2.14
CA GLN A 8 15.92 2.78 1.29
C GLN A 8 15.84 3.36 -0.12
N SER A 9 16.03 2.54 -1.15
CA SER A 9 15.85 3.02 -2.52
C SER A 9 14.37 3.33 -2.76
N ARG A 10 14.07 4.22 -3.72
CA ARG A 10 12.68 4.52 -4.09
C ARG A 10 11.95 3.28 -4.60
N GLU A 11 12.67 2.41 -5.31
CA GLU A 11 12.15 1.13 -5.79
C GLU A 11 11.77 0.19 -4.63
N GLU A 12 12.61 0.08 -3.59
CA GLU A 12 12.26 -0.70 -2.39
C GLU A 12 10.98 -0.16 -1.72
N ILE A 13 10.82 1.16 -1.66
CA ILE A 13 9.63 1.79 -1.09
C ILE A 13 8.40 1.52 -1.97
N LEU A 14 8.53 1.65 -3.30
CA LEU A 14 7.46 1.36 -4.23
C LEU A 14 6.97 -0.09 -4.09
N ASN A 15 7.91 -1.04 -4.04
CA ASN A 15 7.59 -2.46 -3.87
C ASN A 15 6.86 -2.72 -2.55
N ILE A 16 7.30 -2.10 -1.44
CA ILE A 16 6.60 -2.19 -0.15
C ILE A 16 5.15 -1.67 -0.26
N LEU A 17 4.93 -0.57 -0.97
CA LEU A 17 3.59 0.01 -1.16
C LEU A 17 2.71 -0.88 -2.05
N ILE A 18 3.28 -1.46 -3.11
CA ILE A 18 2.60 -2.41 -4.00
C ILE A 18 2.15 -3.64 -3.19
N ASP A 19 3.04 -4.23 -2.40
CA ASP A 19 2.73 -5.39 -1.57
C ASP A 19 1.62 -5.08 -0.56
N ALA A 20 1.70 -3.93 0.11
CA ALA A 20 0.68 -3.50 1.06
C ALA A 20 -0.69 -3.28 0.40
N LEU A 21 -0.73 -2.74 -0.82
CA LEU A 21 -1.97 -2.58 -1.60
C LEU A 21 -2.54 -3.93 -2.04
N LEU A 22 -1.70 -4.84 -2.54
CA LEU A 22 -2.13 -6.18 -2.94
C LEU A 22 -2.74 -6.95 -1.77
N GLU A 23 -2.15 -6.86 -0.59
CA GLU A 23 -2.69 -7.48 0.62
C GLU A 23 -4.04 -6.87 1.02
N GLU A 24 -4.19 -5.54 0.97
CA GLU A 24 -5.46 -4.90 1.32
C GLU A 24 -6.56 -5.18 0.27
N ILE A 25 -6.20 -5.33 -1.00
CA ILE A 25 -7.09 -5.81 -2.07
C ILE A 25 -7.56 -7.23 -1.76
N ALA A 26 -6.65 -8.13 -1.40
CA ALA A 26 -6.98 -9.51 -1.04
C ALA A 26 -7.93 -9.57 0.16
N LYS A 27 -7.63 -8.82 1.23
CA LYS A 27 -8.51 -8.71 2.41
C LYS A 27 -9.88 -8.14 2.07
N THR A 28 -9.94 -7.06 1.30
CA THR A 28 -11.21 -6.44 0.90
C THR A 28 -12.03 -7.38 0.01
N THR A 29 -11.37 -8.20 -0.81
CA THR A 29 -12.03 -9.23 -1.61
C THR A 29 -12.65 -10.32 -0.75
N GLU A 30 -11.95 -10.77 0.29
CA GLU A 30 -12.49 -11.76 1.23
C GLU A 30 -13.65 -11.18 2.05
N GLU A 31 -13.50 -9.97 2.59
CA GLU A 31 -14.58 -9.26 3.26
C GLU A 31 -15.81 -9.10 2.36
N LEU A 32 -15.62 -8.86 1.05
CA LEU A 32 -16.72 -8.74 0.09
C LEU A 32 -17.49 -10.07 -0.10
N ARG A 33 -16.81 -11.21 -0.02
CA ARG A 33 -17.44 -12.54 -0.12
C ARG A 33 -18.38 -12.79 1.05
N GLU A 34 -17.93 -12.44 2.25
CA GLU A 34 -18.68 -12.62 3.50
C GLU A 34 -19.69 -11.50 3.79
N ALA A 35 -19.58 -10.36 3.10
CA ALA A 35 -20.39 -9.18 3.38
C ALA A 35 -21.89 -9.36 3.12
N SER A 36 -22.66 -8.78 4.04
CA SER A 36 -24.10 -8.57 3.88
C SER A 36 -24.41 -7.68 2.65
N PRO A 37 -25.61 -7.81 2.05
CA PRO A 37 -25.99 -7.04 0.86
C PRO A 37 -25.80 -5.51 1.00
N SER A 38 -26.05 -4.97 2.20
CA SER A 38 -25.90 -3.53 2.49
C SER A 38 -24.44 -3.06 2.49
N GLN A 39 -23.48 -3.94 2.81
CA GLN A 39 -22.06 -3.61 2.86
C GLN A 39 -21.33 -3.86 1.54
N ARG A 40 -21.85 -4.78 0.70
CA ARG A 40 -21.23 -5.16 -0.58
C ARG A 40 -20.95 -3.98 -1.50
N GLN A 41 -21.85 -3.00 -1.58
CA GLN A 41 -21.65 -1.85 -2.46
C GLN A 41 -20.44 -1.00 -2.02
N LYS A 42 -20.32 -0.74 -0.71
CA LYS A 42 -19.20 0.02 -0.15
C LYS A 42 -17.87 -0.71 -0.36
N LEU A 43 -17.85 -2.02 -0.17
CA LEU A 43 -16.66 -2.85 -0.38
C LEU A 43 -16.26 -2.93 -1.86
N ARG A 44 -17.22 -3.02 -2.79
CA ARG A 44 -16.93 -2.94 -4.24
C ARG A 44 -16.27 -1.63 -4.63
N TYR A 45 -16.75 -0.50 -4.11
CA TYR A 45 -16.11 0.79 -4.33
C TYR A 45 -14.72 0.85 -3.72
N THR A 46 -14.56 0.32 -2.50
CA THR A 46 -13.25 0.27 -1.84
C THR A 46 -12.26 -0.57 -2.65
N LEU A 47 -12.68 -1.72 -3.16
CA LEU A 47 -11.86 -2.58 -4.03
C LEU A 47 -11.47 -1.87 -5.33
N ARG A 48 -12.41 -1.18 -5.97
CA ARG A 48 -12.13 -0.36 -7.16
C ARG A 48 -11.07 0.72 -6.87
N ASP A 49 -11.20 1.43 -5.76
CA ASP A 49 -10.27 2.52 -5.40
C ASP A 49 -8.88 1.98 -5.06
N LEU A 50 -8.79 0.84 -4.37
CA LEU A 50 -7.54 0.12 -4.11
C LEU A 50 -6.85 -0.32 -5.41
N SER A 51 -7.60 -0.95 -6.32
CA SER A 51 -7.07 -1.38 -7.63
C SER A 51 -6.60 -0.19 -8.48
N LEU A 52 -7.31 0.94 -8.42
CA LEU A 52 -6.92 2.14 -9.13
C LEU A 52 -5.64 2.77 -8.57
N ALA A 53 -5.48 2.78 -7.24
CA ALA A 53 -4.24 3.23 -6.62
C ALA A 53 -3.06 2.33 -7.02
N LEU A 54 -3.24 1.02 -7.00
CA LEU A 54 -2.22 0.05 -7.45
C LEU A 54 -1.82 0.30 -8.90
N ALA A 55 -2.79 0.43 -9.82
CA ALA A 55 -2.51 0.71 -11.22
C ALA A 55 -1.69 1.99 -11.40
N ARG A 56 -2.00 3.06 -10.65
CA ARG A 56 -1.25 4.33 -10.71
C ARG A 56 0.17 4.23 -10.14
N LEU A 57 0.40 3.35 -9.18
CA LEU A 57 1.74 3.10 -8.66
C LEU A 57 2.59 2.31 -9.68
N LEU A 58 1.98 1.35 -10.38
CA LEU A 58 2.65 0.54 -11.41
C LEU A 58 2.93 1.31 -12.71
N ASP A 59 2.09 2.28 -13.05
CA ASP A 59 2.22 3.09 -14.28
C ASP A 59 3.33 4.16 -14.18
N ARG A 60 3.91 4.36 -13.01
CA ARG A 60 4.91 5.40 -12.77
C ARG A 60 6.32 4.83 -12.56
N LEU A 61 7.29 5.43 -13.24
CA LEU A 61 8.70 5.11 -13.04
C LEU A 61 9.17 5.59 -11.64
N PRO A 62 9.89 4.75 -10.86
CA PRO A 62 10.43 5.11 -9.55
C PRO A 62 11.33 6.36 -9.55
N GLU A 63 12.00 6.60 -10.67
CA GLU A 63 12.94 7.71 -10.85
C GLU A 63 12.20 9.06 -10.97
N GLU A 64 10.98 9.03 -11.47
CA GLU A 64 10.17 10.22 -11.83
C GLU A 64 9.16 10.60 -10.74
N THR A 65 9.00 9.76 -9.72
CA THR A 65 7.94 9.93 -8.70
C THR A 65 8.51 10.08 -7.30
N ASP A 66 8.07 11.12 -6.59
CA ASP A 66 8.35 11.29 -5.18
C ASP A 66 7.50 10.33 -4.33
N ILE A 67 8.06 9.83 -3.23
CA ILE A 67 7.40 8.94 -2.27
C ILE A 67 6.11 9.59 -1.75
N GLU A 68 6.13 10.90 -1.52
CA GLU A 68 4.93 11.66 -1.09
C GLU A 68 3.82 11.63 -2.15
N GLN A 69 4.16 11.57 -3.45
CA GLN A 69 3.15 11.45 -4.49
C GLN A 69 2.48 10.08 -4.48
N TRP A 70 3.22 8.99 -4.21
CA TRP A 70 2.60 7.67 -4.05
C TRP A 70 1.62 7.63 -2.88
N TRP A 71 1.98 8.22 -1.75
CA TRP A 71 1.07 8.34 -0.61
C TRP A 71 -0.17 9.16 -0.92
N ARG A 72 -0.02 10.27 -1.65
CA ARG A 72 -1.17 11.05 -2.12
C ARG A 72 -2.10 10.26 -3.02
N GLU A 73 -1.58 9.41 -3.91
CA GLU A 73 -2.42 8.56 -4.76
C GLU A 73 -3.22 7.55 -3.93
N ILE A 74 -2.59 6.95 -2.92
CA ILE A 74 -3.24 6.02 -2.00
C ILE A 74 -4.32 6.76 -1.18
N GLU A 75 -4.00 7.90 -0.60
CA GLU A 75 -4.89 8.65 0.30
C GLU A 75 -6.08 9.32 -0.38
N ARG A 76 -6.02 9.51 -1.70
CA ARG A 76 -7.00 10.33 -2.43
C ARG A 76 -8.42 9.77 -2.41
N LYS A 77 -8.57 8.45 -2.54
CA LYS A 77 -9.88 7.78 -2.68
C LYS A 77 -10.08 6.60 -1.73
N ILE A 78 -9.01 6.04 -1.18
CA ILE A 78 -9.10 4.92 -0.27
C ILE A 78 -9.62 5.41 1.09
N PRO A 79 -10.60 4.71 1.71
CA PRO A 79 -11.07 5.04 3.06
C PRO A 79 -9.95 5.09 4.10
N LYS A 80 -10.01 6.05 5.03
CA LYS A 80 -8.93 6.31 6.00
C LYS A 80 -8.51 5.07 6.79
N GLU A 81 -9.46 4.24 7.21
CA GLU A 81 -9.18 3.01 7.97
C GLU A 81 -8.37 1.99 7.16
N ARG A 82 -8.54 1.98 5.82
CA ARG A 82 -7.78 1.14 4.90
C ARG A 82 -6.37 1.68 4.72
N VAL A 83 -6.23 3.00 4.54
CA VAL A 83 -4.93 3.68 4.45
C VAL A 83 -4.08 3.41 5.70
N LEU A 84 -4.67 3.43 6.90
CA LEU A 84 -3.96 3.11 8.14
C LEU A 84 -3.38 1.69 8.12
N ARG A 85 -4.16 0.69 7.70
CA ARG A 85 -3.66 -0.69 7.54
C ARG A 85 -2.53 -0.81 6.53
N ILE A 86 -2.64 -0.10 5.40
CA ILE A 86 -1.57 -0.05 4.38
C ILE A 86 -0.28 0.54 4.99
N ARG A 87 -0.39 1.64 5.75
CA ARG A 87 0.75 2.27 6.44
C ARG A 87 1.39 1.34 7.47
N GLU A 88 0.57 0.73 8.33
CA GLU A 88 1.05 -0.23 9.32
C GLU A 88 1.81 -1.38 8.66
N LYS A 89 1.25 -1.95 7.58
CA LYS A 89 1.90 -3.04 6.85
C LYS A 89 3.21 -2.62 6.20
N ALA A 90 3.24 -1.45 5.57
CA ALA A 90 4.46 -0.90 4.98
C ALA A 90 5.57 -0.72 6.03
N LEU A 91 5.21 -0.34 7.26
CA LEU A 91 6.14 -0.23 8.38
C LEU A 91 6.60 -1.60 8.91
N THR A 92 5.72 -2.60 8.96
CA THR A 92 6.07 -3.97 9.39
C THR A 92 6.99 -4.67 8.39
N VAL A 93 6.71 -4.58 7.08
CA VAL A 93 7.56 -5.15 6.03
C VAL A 93 8.96 -4.51 6.08
N LYS A 94 9.03 -3.19 6.32
CA LYS A 94 10.29 -2.48 6.54
C LYS A 94 11.09 -3.01 7.74
N GLN A 95 10.43 -3.40 8.84
CA GLN A 95 11.10 -3.95 10.00
C GLN A 95 11.63 -5.37 9.72
N ALA A 96 10.83 -6.22 9.08
CA ALA A 96 11.24 -7.58 8.71
C ALA A 96 12.44 -7.61 7.76
N SER A 97 12.48 -6.74 6.74
CA SER A 97 13.60 -6.65 5.79
C SER A 97 14.91 -6.17 6.44
N LYS A 98 14.85 -5.47 7.59
CA LYS A 98 16.04 -5.06 8.35
C LYS A 98 16.59 -6.20 9.22
N THR A 99 15.73 -7.09 9.72
CA THR A 99 16.14 -8.21 10.58
C THR A 99 16.82 -9.34 9.79
N VAL A 100 16.49 -9.52 8.51
CA VAL A 100 17.05 -10.59 7.67
C VAL A 100 18.43 -10.25 7.09
N LYS A 101 18.80 -8.96 7.01
CA LYS A 101 20.12 -8.49 6.54
C LYS A 101 21.12 -8.22 7.70
N GLY A 102 20.82 -8.66 8.91
CA GLY A 102 21.65 -8.48 10.12
C GLY A 102 22.49 -9.70 10.46
#